data_AF-A0A378GKM6-F1
#
_entry.id   AF-A0A378GKM6-F1
#
_cell.length_a   1.000
_cell.length_b   1.000
_cell.length_c   1.000
_cell.angle_alpha   90.00
_cell.angle_beta   90.00
_cell.angle_gamma   90.00
#
_symmetry.space_group_name_H-M   'P 1'
#
loop_
_entity.id
_entity.type
_entity.pdbx_description
1 polymer ?
#
loop_
_entity_poly.entity_id
_entity_poly.type
_entity_poly.pdbx_seq_one_letter_code
_entity_poly.pdbx_strand_id
1 'polypeptide(L)' 'MKSIFHIPGVPLQDLVVGASIYFPPVFKAVLLGFLFWLIIHRLLRDWMYAGDIWHPLLMDLSLFALMVCAALMVLVWW' A
#
# COMPACT_ATOMS: atom_id res chain seq x y z
N MET A 1 -4.65 -33.05 -14.66
CA MET A 1 -4.96 -32.77 -16.08
C MET A 1 -5.23 -31.28 -16.24
N LYS A 2 -4.32 -30.61 -16.96
CA LYS A 2 -4.44 -29.40 -17.80
C LYS A 2 -5.66 -28.47 -17.57
N SER A 3 -5.37 -27.20 -17.29
CA SER A 3 -5.65 -26.17 -18.30
C SER A 3 -4.79 -24.92 -18.07
N ILE A 4 -3.64 -24.86 -18.77
CA ILE A 4 -3.04 -23.58 -19.14
C ILE A 4 -3.85 -23.12 -20.36
N PHE A 5 -4.83 -22.26 -20.10
CA PHE A 5 -5.54 -21.54 -21.15
C PHE A 5 -4.60 -20.47 -21.69
N HIS A 6 -3.76 -20.84 -22.66
CA HIS A 6 -3.06 -19.86 -23.48
C HIS A 6 -4.04 -19.43 -24.57
N ILE A 7 -4.82 -18.39 -24.30
CA ILE A 7 -5.69 -17.73 -25.28
C ILE A 7 -4.88 -16.55 -25.85
N PRO A 8 -4.31 -16.65 -27.06
CA PRO A 8 -3.65 -15.51 -27.66
C PRO A 8 -4.74 -14.55 -28.17
N GLY A 9 -4.93 -13.38 -27.56
CA GLY A 9 -5.81 -12.40 -28.21
C GLY A 9 -6.35 -11.18 -27.51
N VAL A 10 -6.10 -10.89 -26.22
CA VAL A 10 -6.53 -9.59 -25.67
C VAL A 10 -5.60 -9.12 -24.56
N PRO A 11 -4.60 -8.25 -24.84
CA PRO A 11 -3.71 -7.70 -23.82
C PRO A 11 -4.50 -6.96 -22.72
N LEU A 12 -5.70 -6.47 -23.05
CA LEU A 12 -6.58 -5.79 -22.10
C LEU A 12 -7.13 -6.72 -21.02
N GLN A 13 -7.42 -7.99 -21.36
CA GLN A 13 -8.04 -8.92 -20.42
C GLN A 13 -7.02 -9.47 -19.41
N ASP A 14 -5.81 -9.79 -19.88
CA ASP A 14 -4.68 -10.13 -19.01
C ASP A 14 -4.26 -8.96 -18.12
N LEU A 15 -4.34 -7.72 -18.64
CA LEU A 15 -4.09 -6.51 -17.86
C LEU A 15 -5.15 -6.28 -16.79
N VAL A 16 -6.44 -6.48 -17.09
CA VAL A 16 -7.54 -6.38 -16.12
C VAL A 16 -7.44 -7.47 -15.05
N VAL A 17 -7.12 -8.70 -15.44
CA VAL A 17 -6.94 -9.82 -14.50
C VAL A 17 -5.72 -9.60 -13.61
N GLY A 18 -4.58 -9.22 -14.18
CA GLY A 18 -3.38 -8.88 -13.43
C GLY A 18 -3.62 -7.71 -12.47
N ALA A 19 -4.24 -6.62 -12.96
CA ALA A 19 -4.66 -5.51 -12.13
C ALA A 19 -5.56 -6.00 -10.99
N SER A 20 -6.54 -6.86 -11.26
CA SER A 20 -7.44 -7.41 -10.25
C SER A 20 -6.82 -8.45 -9.30
N ILE A 21 -5.62 -8.95 -9.57
CA ILE A 21 -4.88 -9.86 -8.67
C ILE A 21 -3.94 -9.06 -7.78
N TYR A 22 -3.31 -8.01 -8.30
CA TYR A 22 -2.45 -7.12 -7.53
C TYR A 22 -3.25 -6.05 -6.75
N PHE A 23 -4.39 -5.59 -7.27
CA PHE A 23 -5.23 -4.60 -6.58
C PHE A 23 -5.75 -5.11 -5.24
N PRO A 24 -6.35 -6.30 -5.10
CA PRO A 24 -7.00 -6.67 -3.85
C PRO A 24 -6.03 -6.74 -2.66
N PRO A 25 -4.83 -7.34 -2.77
CA PRO A 25 -3.86 -7.36 -1.68
C PRO A 25 -3.26 -5.98 -1.40
N VAL A 26 -2.84 -5.24 -2.44
CA VAL A 26 -2.23 -3.91 -2.27
C VAL A 26 -3.25 -2.90 -1.76
N PHE A 27 -4.47 -2.92 -2.26
CA PHE A 27 -5.56 -2.06 -1.79
C PHE A 27 -5.91 -2.34 -0.32
N LYS A 28 -5.96 -3.62 0.08
CA LYS A 28 -6.10 -4.00 1.50
C LYS A 28 -4.94 -3.50 2.33
N ALA A 29 -3.71 -3.62 1.84
CA ALA A 29 -2.52 -3.11 2.53
C ALA A 29 -2.54 -1.57 2.64
N VAL A 30 -3.00 -0.85 1.62
CA VAL A 30 -3.16 0.61 1.66
C VAL A 30 -4.22 1.03 2.68
N LEU A 31 -5.38 0.36 2.70
CA LEU A 31 -6.43 0.62 3.70
C LEU A 31 -5.94 0.34 5.14
N LEU A 32 -5.28 -0.80 5.34
CA LEU A 32 -4.76 -1.19 6.65
C LEU A 32 -3.61 -0.26 7.09
N GLY A 33 -2.69 0.05 6.19
CA GLY A 33 -1.60 1.00 6.39
C GLY A 33 -2.12 2.42 6.68
N PHE A 34 -3.21 2.84 6.04
CA PHE A 34 -3.88 4.11 6.32
C PHE A 34 -4.43 4.18 7.74
N LEU A 35 -5.04 3.10 8.25
CA LEU A 35 -5.52 3.05 9.63
C LEU A 35 -4.35 3.15 10.64
N PHE A 36 -3.26 2.41 10.41
CA PHE A 36 -2.06 2.51 11.26
C PHE A 36 -1.42 3.90 11.20
N TRP A 37 -1.32 4.46 10.00
CA TRP A 37 -0.79 5.79 9.79
C TRP A 37 -1.63 6.85 10.52
N LEU A 38 -2.97 6.79 10.52
CA LEU A 38 -3.80 7.76 11.27
C LEU A 38 -3.46 7.81 12.77
N ILE A 39 -3.19 6.64 13.37
CA ILE A 39 -2.82 6.56 14.78
C ILE A 39 -1.43 7.18 14.98
N ILE A 40 -0.44 6.73 14.20
CA ILE A 40 0.96 7.16 14.34
C ILE A 40 1.12 8.64 14.00
N HIS A 41 0.49 9.11 12.92
CA HIS A 41 0.47 10.51 12.51
C HIS A 41 -0.05 11.41 13.63
N ARG A 42 -1.13 11.01 14.31
CA ARG A 42 -1.65 11.79 15.45
C ARG A 42 -0.62 11.93 16.57
N LEU A 43 0.14 10.86 16.87
CA LEU A 43 1.17 10.90 17.92
C LEU A 43 2.40 11.72 17.49
N LEU A 44 2.82 11.62 16.23
CA LEU A 44 4.01 12.30 15.73
C LEU A 44 3.74 13.73 15.25
N ARG A 45 2.47 14.13 15.11
CA ARG A 45 2.06 15.45 14.59
C ARG A 45 2.75 16.58 15.35
N ASP A 46 2.62 16.61 16.68
CA ASP A 46 3.11 17.74 17.48
C ASP A 46 4.64 17.88 17.38
N TRP A 47 5.35 16.76 17.27
CA TRP A 47 6.79 16.74 17.01
C TRP A 47 7.13 17.17 15.58
N MET A 48 6.37 16.68 14.59
CA MET A 48 6.58 16.96 13.18
C MET A 48 6.44 18.44 12.84
N TYR A 49 5.55 19.14 13.55
CA TYR A 49 5.32 20.57 13.39
C TYR A 49 6.05 21.43 14.45
N ALA A 50 6.97 20.86 15.23
CA ALA A 50 7.72 21.59 16.26
C ALA A 50 8.76 22.59 15.70
N GLY A 51 8.99 22.59 14.38
CA GLY A 51 9.91 23.50 13.69
C GLY A 51 11.31 22.94 13.45
N ASP A 52 11.66 21.80 14.06
CA ASP A 52 12.94 21.12 13.86
C ASP A 52 13.04 20.35 12.53
N ILE A 53 11.90 20.06 11.89
CA ILE A 53 11.80 19.22 10.69
C ILE A 53 11.59 20.09 9.44
N TRP A 54 12.45 19.90 8.44
CA TRP A 54 12.49 20.76 7.25
C TRP A 54 11.23 20.66 6.37
N HIS A 55 10.76 19.43 6.07
CA HIS A 55 9.56 19.21 5.26
C HIS A 55 8.60 18.22 5.94
N PRO A 56 7.70 18.72 6.82
CA PRO A 56 6.70 17.90 7.52
C PRO A 56 5.90 16.98 6.59
N LEU A 57 5.46 17.52 5.44
CA LEU A 57 4.67 16.77 4.47
C LEU A 57 5.44 15.62 3.82
N LEU A 58 6.74 15.79 3.57
CA LEU A 58 7.59 14.74 2.98
C LEU A 58 7.84 13.60 3.99
N MET A 59 8.03 13.97 5.26
CA MET A 59 8.18 13.01 6.35
C MET A 59 6.88 12.22 6.57
N ASP A 60 5.73 12.88 6.48
CA ASP A 60 4.43 12.25 6.65
C ASP A 60 4.12 11.24 5.53
N LEU A 61 4.46 11.60 4.28
CA LEU A 61 4.30 10.72 3.13
C LEU A 61 5.22 9.48 3.21
N SER A 62 6.44 9.64 3.70
CA SER A 62 7.36 8.51 3.89
C SER A 62 6.89 7.60 5.03
N LEU A 63 6.37 8.15 6.12
CA LEU A 63 5.70 7.42 7.19
C LEU A 63 4.52 6.60 6.67
N PHE A 64 3.68 7.22 5.84
CA PHE A 64 2.56 6.54 5.19
C PHE A 64 3.04 5.37 4.32
N ALA A 65 4.04 5.58 3.47
CA ALA A 65 4.62 4.52 2.64
C ALA A 65 5.19 3.35 3.47
N LEU A 66 5.89 3.64 4.57
CA LEU A 66 6.38 2.62 5.51
C LEU A 66 5.24 1.82 6.14
N MET A 67 4.14 2.48 6.51
CA MET A 67 2.96 1.79 7.05
C MET A 67 2.28 0.88 6.01
N VAL A 68 2.21 1.30 4.76
CA VAL A 68 1.69 0.45 3.67
C VAL A 68 2.58 -0.77 3.44
N CYS A 69 3.91 -0.60 3.46
CA CYS A 69 4.84 -1.73 3.35
C CYS A 69 4.72 -2.70 4.54
N ALA A 70 4.61 -2.18 5.77
CA ALA A 70 4.41 -3.01 6.96
C ALA A 70 3.07 -3.75 6.91
N ALA A 71 1.99 -3.07 6.49
CA ALA A 71 0.69 -3.67 6.28
C ALA A 71 0.73 -4.80 5.24
N LEU A 72 1.47 -4.60 4.15
CA LEU A 72 1.65 -5.62 3.12
C LEU A 72 2.42 -6.83 3.66
N MET A 73 3.48 -6.63 4.46
CA MET A 73 4.18 -7.74 5.11
C MET A 73 3.27 -8.55 6.03
N VAL A 74 2.45 -7.88 6.85
CA VAL A 74 1.48 -8.56 7.72
C VAL A 74 0.48 -9.37 6.90
N LEU A 75 0.00 -8.82 5.78
CA LEU A 75 -1.02 -9.46 4.93
C LEU A 75 -0.46 -10.63 4.10
N VAL A 76 0.85 -10.63 3.81
CA VAL A 76 1.54 -11.74 3.12
C VAL A 76 1.98 -12.83 4.11
N TRP A 77 2.28 -12.46 5.36
CA TRP A 77 2.74 -13.41 6.37
C TRP A 77 1.61 -14.22 7.02
N TRP A 78 0.38 -13.69 7.01
CA TRP A 78 -0.83 -14.36 7.50
C TRP A 78 -1.47 -15.25 6.43
#